data_AF-A0A2W7PLM9-F1
#
_entry.id   AF-A0A2W7PLM9-F1
#
_cell.length_a   1.000
_cell.length_b   1.000
_cell.length_c   1.000
_cell.angle_alpha   90.00
_cell.angle_beta   90.00
_cell.angle_gamma   90.00
#
_symmetry.space_group_name_H-M   'P 1'
#
loop_
_entity.id
_entity.type
_entity.pdbx_description
1 polymer ?
#
loop_
_entity_poly.entity_id
_entity_poly.type
_entity_poly.pdbx_seq_one_letter_code
_entity_poly.pdbx_strand_id
1 'polypeptide(L)'
;MSLDLANYEAEAREAVKLFWGNREAALAGQIEPGNQDTGARGAVTAGKNMDALLAIAQTLIEANGRPWLQLLDNRPRGSVISSATPRKSSSRSS
;
A
#
# COMPACT_ATOMS: atom_id res chain seq x y z
N MET A 1 16.66 0.80 17.56
CA MET A 1 17.04 0.71 16.15
C MET A 1 16.86 2.08 15.54
N SER A 2 17.86 2.60 14.82
CA SER A 2 17.69 3.79 13.99
C SER A 2 16.96 3.41 12.71
N LEU A 3 16.13 4.32 12.21
CA LEU A 3 15.48 4.17 10.91
C LEU A 3 16.50 4.48 9.80
N ASP A 4 16.58 3.63 8.79
CA ASP A 4 17.29 3.95 7.55
C ASP A 4 16.40 4.86 6.70
N LEU A 5 16.78 6.13 6.61
CA LEU A 5 16.04 7.13 5.86
C LEU A 5 16.37 7.12 4.36
N ALA A 6 17.25 6.22 3.91
CA ALA A 6 17.76 6.19 2.54
C ALA A 6 18.17 7.61 2.08
N ASN A 7 17.72 8.02 0.89
CA ASN A 7 17.92 9.36 0.35
C ASN A 7 16.62 10.19 0.32
N TYR A 8 15.75 10.00 1.32
CA TYR A 8 14.38 10.54 1.29
C TYR A 8 14.29 12.04 1.03
N GLU A 9 15.27 12.85 1.45
CA GLU A 9 15.23 14.30 1.22
C GLU A 9 15.32 14.66 -0.26
N ALA A 10 16.24 14.03 -1.00
CA ALA A 10 16.40 14.30 -2.42
C ALA A 10 15.19 13.76 -3.18
N GLU A 11 14.73 12.55 -2.84
CA GLU A 11 13.57 11.93 -3.46
C GLU A 11 12.29 12.74 -3.19
N ALA A 12 12.11 13.27 -1.98
CA ALA A 12 10.96 14.12 -1.63
C ALA A 12 10.93 15.41 -2.45
N ARG A 13 12.08 16.07 -2.65
CA ARG A 13 12.16 17.27 -3.48
C ARG A 13 11.77 16.97 -4.93
N GLU A 14 12.25 15.87 -5.49
CA GLU A 14 11.89 15.46 -6.85
C GLU A 14 10.42 15.02 -6.96
N ALA A 15 9.90 14.29 -5.98
CA ALA A 15 8.51 13.89 -5.95
C ALA A 15 7.54 15.08 -5.88
N VAL A 16 7.89 16.14 -5.13
CA VAL A 16 7.09 17.38 -5.11
C VAL A 16 7.11 18.07 -6.47
N LYS A 17 8.27 18.15 -7.15
CA LYS A 17 8.35 18.72 -8.51
C LYS A 17 7.49 17.92 -9.49
N LEU A 18 7.61 16.60 -9.47
CA LEU A 18 6.84 15.70 -10.33
C LEU A 18 5.34 15.80 -10.05
N PHE A 19 4.93 15.91 -8.79
CA PHE A 19 3.54 16.10 -8.41
C PHE A 19 2.95 17.37 -9.05
N TRP A 20 3.64 18.51 -8.93
CA TRP A 20 3.14 19.76 -9.52
C TRP A 20 3.16 19.74 -11.05
N GLY A 21 4.21 19.20 -11.67
CA GLY A 21 4.28 19.06 -13.13
C GLY A 21 3.18 18.14 -13.70
N ASN A 22 2.95 17.00 -13.06
CA ASN A 22 1.88 16.07 -13.46
C ASN A 22 0.49 16.66 -13.25
N ARG A 23 0.31 17.48 -12.21
CA ARG A 23 -0.97 18.15 -11.93
C ARG A 23 -1.28 19.21 -12.98
N GLU A 24 -0.29 20.01 -13.37
CA GLU A 24 -0.44 20.99 -14.45
C GLU A 24 -0.76 20.31 -15.78
N ALA A 25 -0.06 19.23 -16.11
CA ALA A 25 -0.35 18.43 -17.31
C ALA A 25 -1.76 17.83 -17.28
N ALA A 26 -2.21 17.31 -16.12
CA ALA A 26 -3.56 16.76 -15.95
C ALA A 26 -4.65 17.85 -16.06
N LEU A 27 -4.39 19.06 -15.55
CA LEU A 27 -5.28 20.21 -15.73
C LEU A 27 -5.40 20.61 -17.20
N ALA A 28 -4.28 20.69 -17.92
CA ALA A 28 -4.27 20.99 -19.35
C ALA A 28 -5.08 19.96 -20.16
N GLY A 29 -4.90 18.66 -19.85
CA GLY A 29 -5.65 17.57 -20.48
C GLY A 29 -7.14 17.52 -20.11
N GLN A 30 -7.57 18.19 -19.04
CA GLN A 30 -9.00 18.31 -18.65
C GLN A 30 -9.70 19.52 -19.28
N ILE A 31 -8.93 20.48 -19.79
CA ILE A 31 -9.46 21.64 -20.51
C ILE A 31 -9.83 21.27 -21.95
N GLU A 32 -9.07 20.37 -22.60
CA GLU A 32 -9.37 19.92 -23.97
C GLU A 32 -10.73 19.21 -24.16
N PRO A 33 -11.25 18.39 -23.22
CA PRO A 33 -12.51 17.70 -23.42
C PRO A 33 -13.79 18.51 -23.12
N GLY A 34 -13.70 19.79 -22.76
CA GLY A 34 -14.90 20.57 -22.37
C GLY A 34 -15.66 19.99 -21.16
N ASN A 35 -15.05 19.06 -20.42
CA ASN A 35 -15.67 18.33 -19.32
C ASN A 35 -15.54 19.18 -18.05
N GLN A 36 -16.41 20.17 -17.97
CA GLN A 36 -16.40 21.30 -17.03
C GLN A 36 -16.60 20.93 -15.55
N ASP A 37 -16.74 19.63 -15.21
CA ASP A 37 -17.16 19.15 -13.89
C ASP A 37 -16.01 18.56 -13.04
N THR A 38 -14.76 18.74 -13.45
CA THR A 38 -13.61 18.21 -12.70
C THR A 38 -12.59 19.29 -12.42
N GLY A 39 -12.90 20.18 -11.47
CA GLY A 39 -11.94 21.16 -10.94
C GLY A 39 -10.73 20.51 -10.25
N ALA A 40 -10.13 21.18 -9.25
CA ALA A 40 -8.89 20.75 -8.59
C ALA A 40 -8.82 19.27 -8.11
N ARG A 41 -9.97 18.60 -7.90
CA ARG A 41 -10.03 17.16 -7.56
C ARG A 41 -9.72 16.26 -8.77
N GLY A 42 -10.23 16.60 -9.95
CA GLY A 42 -10.01 15.84 -11.19
C GLY A 42 -8.54 15.80 -11.57
N ALA A 43 -7.84 16.93 -11.40
CA ALA A 43 -6.42 17.03 -11.68
C ALA A 43 -5.57 16.04 -10.86
N VAL A 44 -5.98 15.78 -9.61
CA VAL A 44 -5.27 14.87 -8.70
C VAL A 44 -5.59 13.41 -9.04
N THR A 45 -6.83 13.10 -9.43
CA THR A 45 -7.28 11.72 -9.68
C THR A 45 -6.99 11.21 -11.10
N ALA A 46 -6.83 12.09 -12.09
CA ALA A 46 -6.63 11.71 -13.49
C ALA A 46 -5.15 11.50 -13.88
N GLY A 47 -4.20 11.92 -13.04
CA GLY A 47 -2.77 11.88 -13.34
C GLY A 47 -1.98 10.95 -12.40
N LYS A 48 -0.77 10.60 -12.83
CA LYS A 48 0.27 9.89 -12.04
C LYS A 48 0.93 10.79 -10.99
N ASN A 49 0.13 11.63 -10.33
CA ASN A 49 0.62 12.67 -9.42
C ASN A 49 1.32 12.06 -8.20
N MET A 50 0.88 10.88 -7.77
CA MET A 50 1.34 10.25 -6.53
C MET A 50 2.44 9.21 -6.72
N ASP A 51 2.77 8.81 -7.96
CA ASP A 51 3.70 7.72 -8.26
C ASP A 51 5.09 7.95 -7.64
N ALA A 52 5.59 9.19 -7.68
CA ALA A 52 6.87 9.54 -7.09
C ALA A 52 6.86 9.48 -5.55
N LEU A 53 5.72 9.79 -4.91
CA LEU A 53 5.56 9.66 -3.46
C LEU A 53 5.45 8.19 -3.03
N LEU A 54 4.79 7.36 -3.84
CA LEU A 54 4.74 5.90 -3.65
C LEU A 54 6.13 5.27 -3.74
N ALA A 55 6.97 5.73 -4.67
CA ALA A 55 8.35 5.26 -4.79
C ALA A 55 9.16 5.53 -3.51
N ILE A 56 9.01 6.71 -2.90
CA ILE A 56 9.66 7.02 -1.60
C ILE A 56 9.19 6.07 -0.50
N ALA A 57 7.87 5.85 -0.40
CA ALA A 57 7.31 4.95 0.60
C ALA A 57 7.85 3.52 0.42
N GLN A 58 7.96 3.05 -0.82
CA GLN A 58 8.55 1.77 -1.13
C GLN A 58 10.02 1.69 -0.71
N THR A 59 10.84 2.68 -1.06
CA THR A 59 12.27 2.74 -0.66
C THR A 59 12.42 2.67 0.86
N LEU A 60 11.63 3.46 1.61
CA LEU A 60 11.67 3.47 3.07
C LEU A 60 11.23 2.13 3.68
N ILE A 61 10.20 1.50 3.11
CA ILE A 61 9.74 0.18 3.55
C ILE A 61 10.80 -0.89 3.25
N GLU A 62 11.46 -0.85 2.11
CA GLU A 62 12.49 -1.83 1.75
C GLU A 62 13.77 -1.68 2.60
N ALA A 63 14.13 -0.45 2.95
CA ALA A 63 15.26 -0.14 3.82
C ALA A 63 15.04 -0.61 5.27
N ASN A 64 13.79 -0.60 5.75
CA ASN A 64 13.45 -0.85 7.16
C ASN A 64 12.63 -2.12 7.43
N GLY A 65 12.00 -2.70 6.41
CA GLY A 65 10.95 -3.73 6.51
C GLY A 65 11.43 -5.18 6.43
N ARG A 66 12.73 -5.42 6.18
CA ARG A 66 13.31 -6.77 6.21
C ARG A 66 13.18 -7.53 7.56
N PRO A 67 12.95 -6.90 8.74
CA PRO A 67 12.65 -7.67 9.96
C PRO A 67 11.30 -8.40 9.93
N TRP A 68 10.32 -7.95 9.13
CA TRP A 68 8.98 -8.55 9.13
C TRP A 68 8.92 -9.89 8.39
N LEU A 69 9.70 -10.04 7.31
CA LEU A 69 9.77 -11.27 6.53
C LEU A 69 10.47 -12.42 7.30
N GLN A 70 11.49 -12.10 8.10
CA GLN A 70 12.22 -13.07 8.95
C GLN A 70 11.39 -13.60 10.12
N LEU A 71 10.39 -12.85 10.60
CA LEU A 71 9.51 -13.27 11.69
C LEU A 71 8.46 -14.30 11.24
N LEU A 72 8.06 -14.31 9.97
CA LEU A 72 7.15 -15.32 9.42
C LEU A 72 7.87 -16.64 9.13
N ASP A 73 9.14 -16.58 8.74
CA ASP A 73 9.98 -17.76 8.45
C ASP A 73 10.33 -18.57 9.72
N ASN A 74 10.44 -17.87 10.86
CA ASN A 74 10.72 -18.47 12.16
C ASN A 74 9.47 -18.91 12.96
N ARG A 75 8.26 -18.81 12.41
CA ARG A 75 7.09 -19.40 13.07
C ARG A 75 7.10 -20.91 12.84
N PRO A 76 7.09 -21.74 13.90
CA PRO A 76 6.85 -23.17 13.72
C PRO A 76 5.51 -23.31 13.01
N ARG A 77 5.50 -23.95 11.83
CA ARG A 77 4.28 -24.25 11.08
C ARG A 77 3.37 -25.03 12.03
N GLY A 78 2.35 -24.34 12.54
CA GLY A 78 1.53 -24.80 13.66
C GLY A 78 0.95 -26.19 13.38
N SER A 79 1.19 -27.09 14.34
CA SER A 79 0.45 -28.34 14.52
C SER A 79 -1.05 -28.09 14.39
N VAL A 80 -1.69 -28.80 13.47
CA VAL A 80 -3.14 -28.80 13.29
C VAL A 80 -3.75 -29.42 14.55
N ILE A 81 -4.37 -28.59 15.40
CA ILE A 81 -5.17 -29.08 16.53
C ILE A 81 -6.44 -29.71 15.94
N SER A 82 -6.42 -31.03 15.78
CA SER A 82 -7.59 -31.83 15.41
C SER A 82 -8.51 -31.97 16.63
N SER A 83 -9.49 -31.09 16.77
CA SER A 83 -10.54 -31.25 17.77
C SER A 83 -11.65 -32.15 17.21
N ALA A 84 -11.49 -33.47 17.34
CA ALA A 84 -12.57 -34.42 17.14
C ALA A 84 -13.50 -34.40 18.36
N THR A 85 -14.68 -33.79 18.23
CA THR A 85 -15.73 -33.83 19.27
C THR A 85 -16.44 -35.18 19.23
N PRO A 86 -16.55 -35.94 20.34
CA PRO A 86 -17.26 -37.21 20.34
C PRO A 86 -18.77 -36.97 20.37
N ARG A 87 -19.47 -37.46 19.34
CA ARG A 87 -20.93 -37.44 19.22
C ARG A 87 -21.51 -38.53 20.15
N LYS A 88 -22.10 -38.14 21.29
CA LYS A 88 -22.84 -39.08 22.16
C LYS A 88 -24.02 -39.69 21.38
N SER A 89 -24.01 -41.01 21.21
CA SER A 89 -25.14 -41.79 20.72
C SER A 89 -26.17 -41.96 21.84
N SER A 90 -27.28 -41.25 21.79
CA SER A 90 -28.45 -41.54 22.61
C SER A 90 -29.24 -42.70 22.00
N SER A 91 -29.04 -43.90 22.53
CA SER A 91 -29.95 -45.03 22.33
C SER A 91 -31.26 -44.73 23.07
N ARG A 92 -32.38 -44.64 22.33
CA ARG A 92 -33.72 -44.61 22.90
C ARG A 92 -34.37 -45.95 22.56
N SER A 93 -34.47 -46.81 23.57
CA SER A 93 -35.19 -48.07 23.56
C SER A 93 -36.21 -48.03 24.67
N SER A 94 -37.49 -48.05 24.28
CA SER A 94 -38.69 -48.58 24.97
C SER A 94 -39.93 -48.02 24.30
#